data_AF-A0A7C4GVP0-F1
#
_entry.id   AF-A0A7C4GVP0-F1
#
_cell.length_a   1.000
_cell.length_b   1.000
_cell.length_c   1.000
_cell.angle_alpha   90.00
_cell.angle_beta   90.00
_cell.angle_gamma   90.00
#
_symmetry.space_group_name_H-M   'P 1'
#
loop_
_entity.id
_entity.type
_entity.pdbx_description
1 polymer ?
#
loop_
_entity_poly.entity_id
_entity_poly.type
_entity_poly.pdbx_seq_one_letter_code
_entity_poly.pdbx_strand_id
1 'polypeptide(L)'
;MFLKPHERLVKIYRSRKLFLIWWPFTIVNFDTCDNSYLVDLLVASEITDPLPLILTMRRYRDKRPIEPSPSVEAPILIPRSVGPSTIMEMIYKVKKGIEVGKDREASRESRPIRSYRYQAFSKRPSTLEEAIANPISRGILSEILSSMCISNNKARIISYNPIHILAGISRDMKEFNLFTDKKIRSINHEIYVLTNEHIKGLIEKYIRLSV
;
A
#
# COMPACT_ATOMS: atom_id res chain seq x y z
N MET A 1 -14.12 -0.16 13.42
CA MET A 1 -12.85 0.03 14.14
C MET A 1 -12.05 1.13 13.45
N PHE A 2 -11.59 2.11 14.22
CA PHE A 2 -10.95 3.34 13.73
C PHE A 2 -9.71 3.62 14.57
N LEU A 3 -8.57 3.81 13.91
CA LEU A 3 -7.34 4.20 14.60
C LEU A 3 -7.43 5.67 15.00
N LYS A 4 -7.32 5.97 16.30
CA LYS A 4 -7.47 7.34 16.80
C LYS A 4 -6.32 8.25 16.31
N PRO A 5 -6.58 9.24 15.44
CA PRO A 5 -5.55 10.14 14.93
C PRO A 5 -5.12 11.15 15.99
N HIS A 6 -3.91 11.71 15.91
CA HIS A 6 -3.48 12.78 16.80
C HIS A 6 -4.29 14.08 16.55
N GLU A 7 -5.15 14.50 17.48
CA GLU A 7 -6.11 15.60 17.31
C GLU A 7 -5.50 16.93 16.84
N ARG A 8 -4.35 17.32 17.41
CA ARG A 8 -3.65 18.55 16.97
C ARG A 8 -3.26 18.51 15.49
N LEU A 9 -2.89 17.33 14.97
CA LEU A 9 -2.59 17.18 13.55
C LEU A 9 -3.86 17.37 12.73
N VAL A 10 -4.96 16.72 13.11
CA VAL A 10 -6.23 16.85 12.40
C VAL A 10 -6.66 18.31 12.27
N LYS A 11 -6.60 19.09 13.35
CA LYS A 11 -6.95 20.53 13.34
C LYS A 11 -6.07 21.34 12.37
N ILE A 12 -4.75 21.14 12.41
CA ILE A 12 -3.79 21.85 11.54
C ILE A 12 -4.01 21.52 10.07
N TYR A 13 -4.36 20.27 9.74
CA TYR A 13 -4.49 19.87 8.34
C TYR A 13 -5.88 20.13 7.76
N ARG A 14 -6.93 20.23 8.61
CA ARG A 14 -8.23 20.77 8.20
C ARG A 14 -8.12 22.22 7.70
N SER A 15 -7.33 23.07 8.37
CA SER A 15 -7.16 24.48 7.94
C SER A 15 -6.44 24.60 6.59
N ARG A 16 -5.66 23.59 6.19
CA ARG A 16 -5.03 23.48 4.86
C ARG A 16 -5.99 23.00 3.76
N LYS A 17 -7.28 22.84 4.06
CA LYS A 17 -8.34 22.41 3.13
C LYS A 17 -8.10 21.03 2.49
N LEU A 18 -7.43 20.12 3.20
CA LEU A 18 -7.40 18.71 2.78
C LEU A 18 -8.79 18.09 2.93
N PHE A 19 -9.15 17.25 1.96
CA PHE A 19 -10.32 16.39 2.09
C PHE A 19 -9.96 15.23 3.01
N LEU A 20 -10.70 15.09 4.11
CA LEU A 20 -10.48 14.03 5.09
C LEU A 20 -11.41 12.86 4.81
N ILE A 21 -10.88 11.64 4.92
CA ILE A 21 -11.65 10.42 4.71
C ILE A 21 -11.10 9.29 5.59
N TRP A 22 -11.99 8.44 6.11
CA TRP A 22 -11.60 7.23 6.81
C TRP A 22 -11.26 6.15 5.79
N TRP A 23 -9.97 5.88 5.63
CA TRP A 23 -9.42 4.97 4.63
C TRP A 23 -9.33 3.54 5.18
N PRO A 24 -9.78 2.52 4.42
CA PRO A 24 -9.85 1.15 4.90
C PRO A 24 -8.49 0.45 4.80
N PHE A 25 -8.04 -0.09 5.93
CA PHE A 25 -6.86 -0.94 6.04
C PHE A 25 -7.23 -2.23 6.77
N THR A 26 -6.32 -3.20 6.74
CA THR A 26 -6.34 -4.32 7.68
C THR A 26 -4.97 -4.47 8.32
N ILE A 27 -4.94 -4.82 9.60
CA ILE A 27 -3.72 -5.23 10.28
C ILE A 27 -3.61 -6.74 10.10
N VAL A 28 -2.55 -7.18 9.43
CA VAL A 28 -2.24 -8.60 9.21
C VAL A 28 -0.99 -9.02 9.94
N ASN A 29 -1.00 -10.24 10.47
CA ASN A 29 0.20 -10.91 10.95
C ASN A 29 0.39 -12.17 10.11
N PHE A 30 1.64 -12.46 9.77
CA PHE A 30 2.02 -13.68 9.07
C PHE A 30 2.50 -14.72 10.07
N ASP A 31 2.24 -16.00 9.84
CA ASP A 31 2.79 -17.10 10.65
C ASP A 31 4.33 -17.12 10.67
N THR A 32 4.97 -16.58 9.64
CA THR A 32 6.42 -16.51 9.52
C THR A 32 7.03 -15.23 10.10
N CYS A 33 6.23 -14.29 10.64
CA CYS A 33 6.71 -13.00 11.11
C CYS A 33 6.03 -12.54 12.39
N ASP A 34 6.82 -12.11 13.38
CA ASP A 34 6.30 -11.50 14.60
C ASP A 34 5.67 -10.11 14.37
N ASN A 35 5.94 -9.50 13.22
CA ASN A 35 5.48 -8.15 12.93
C ASN A 35 4.09 -8.14 12.31
N SER A 36 3.31 -7.14 12.72
CA SER A 36 2.07 -6.77 12.06
C SER A 36 2.32 -5.82 10.89
N TYR A 37 1.50 -5.91 9.84
CA TYR A 37 1.55 -5.06 8.66
C TYR A 37 0.18 -4.45 8.38
N LEU A 38 0.15 -3.18 7.97
CA LEU A 38 -1.02 -2.55 7.37
C LEU A 38 -1.06 -2.92 5.90
N VAL A 39 -2.22 -3.42 5.47
CA VAL A 39 -2.55 -3.67 4.07
C VAL A 39 -3.70 -2.76 3.68
N ASP A 40 -3.55 -2.02 2.58
CA ASP A 40 -4.60 -1.17 2.04
C ASP A 40 -5.69 -2.04 1.40
N LEU A 41 -6.89 -2.00 1.98
CA LEU A 41 -8.01 -2.83 1.51
C LEU A 41 -8.63 -2.29 0.23
N LEU A 42 -8.56 -0.98 -0.02
CA LEU A 42 -9.06 -0.40 -1.27
C LEU A 42 -8.15 -0.79 -2.44
N VAL A 43 -6.83 -0.79 -2.21
CA VAL A 43 -5.88 -1.29 -3.21
C VAL A 43 -6.12 -2.77 -3.50
N ALA A 44 -6.27 -3.57 -2.45
CA ALA A 44 -6.52 -5.01 -2.61
C ALA A 44 -7.87 -5.32 -3.29
N SER A 45 -8.86 -4.43 -3.19
CA SER A 45 -10.20 -4.64 -3.74
C SER A 45 -10.38 -4.10 -5.15
N GLU A 46 -9.74 -2.97 -5.47
CA GLU A 46 -9.99 -2.22 -6.70
C GLU A 46 -8.85 -2.29 -7.73
N ILE A 47 -7.65 -2.72 -7.33
CA ILE A 47 -6.49 -2.76 -8.23
C ILE A 47 -6.10 -4.21 -8.55
N THR A 48 -6.17 -4.57 -9.84
CA THR A 48 -5.82 -5.91 -10.32
C THR A 48 -4.32 -6.19 -10.28
N ASP A 49 -3.49 -5.19 -10.60
CA ASP A 49 -2.03 -5.31 -10.52
C ASP A 49 -1.61 -5.41 -9.04
N PRO A 50 -0.80 -6.40 -8.64
CA PRO A 50 -0.42 -6.59 -7.24
C PRO A 50 0.76 -5.74 -6.78
N LEU A 51 1.44 -5.02 -7.67
CA LEU A 51 2.55 -4.15 -7.31
C LEU A 51 2.12 -3.03 -6.34
N PRO A 52 1.03 -2.27 -6.59
CA PRO A 52 0.56 -1.25 -5.66
C PRO A 52 0.32 -1.79 -4.26
N LEU A 53 -0.23 -3.01 -4.11
CA LEU A 53 -0.47 -3.62 -2.80
C LEU A 53 0.83 -3.72 -2.00
N ILE A 54 1.87 -4.32 -2.59
CA ILE A 54 3.16 -4.50 -1.92
C ILE A 54 3.83 -3.16 -1.60
N LEU A 55 3.69 -2.18 -2.50
CA LEU A 55 4.29 -0.86 -2.31
C LEU A 55 3.55 -0.01 -1.27
N THR A 56 2.25 -0.18 -1.08
CA THR A 56 1.48 0.55 -0.05
C THR A 56 1.50 -0.16 1.30
N MET A 57 1.80 -1.46 1.34
CA MET A 57 1.99 -2.21 2.58
C MET A 57 3.09 -1.61 3.45
N ARG A 58 2.87 -1.66 4.77
CA ARG A 58 3.80 -1.08 5.73
C ARG A 58 3.75 -1.78 7.07
N ARG A 59 4.88 -1.84 7.78
CA ARG A 59 4.89 -2.37 9.15
C ARG A 59 4.01 -1.51 10.05
N TYR A 60 3.08 -2.16 10.75
CA TYR A 60 2.23 -1.54 11.74
C TYR A 60 2.99 -1.43 13.06
N ARG A 61 3.14 -0.20 13.57
CA ARG A 61 3.81 0.10 14.84
C ARG A 61 3.03 1.09 15.69
N ASP A 62 1.83 1.47 15.25
CA ASP A 62 1.06 2.48 15.97
C ASP A 62 0.54 1.91 17.28
N LYS A 63 0.68 2.71 18.34
CA LYS A 63 0.24 2.40 19.70
C LYS A 63 -1.02 3.17 20.09
N ARG A 64 -1.58 3.97 19.17
CA ARG A 64 -2.82 4.70 19.40
C ARG A 64 -3.99 3.71 19.57
N PRO A 65 -4.98 4.06 20.42
CA PRO A 65 -6.17 3.23 20.59
C PRO A 65 -6.93 3.03 19.28
N ILE A 66 -7.49 1.84 19.12
CA ILE A 66 -8.48 1.53 18.09
C ILE A 66 -9.85 1.67 18.74
N GLU A 67 -10.67 2.56 18.20
CA GLU A 67 -11.99 2.90 18.72
C GLU A 67 -13.11 2.27 17.86
N PRO A 68 -14.28 1.95 18.44
CA PRO A 68 -15.39 1.38 17.67
C PRO A 68 -16.01 2.38 16.69
N SER A 69 -15.96 3.68 17.03
CA SER A 69 -16.55 4.79 16.27
C SER A 69 -15.48 5.78 15.77
N PRO A 70 -15.73 6.50 14.67
CA PRO A 70 -14.80 7.52 14.18
C PRO A 70 -14.73 8.71 15.14
N SER A 71 -13.53 9.12 15.52
CA SER A 71 -13.31 10.28 16.41
C SER A 71 -13.32 11.63 15.66
N VAL A 72 -13.48 11.60 14.34
CA VAL A 72 -13.42 12.75 13.43
C VAL A 72 -14.53 12.57 12.42
N GLU A 73 -15.37 13.58 12.27
CA GLU A 73 -16.38 13.61 11.22
C GLU A 73 -15.70 13.71 9.85
N ALA A 74 -15.83 12.63 9.08
CA ALA A 74 -15.33 12.45 7.73
C ALA A 74 -16.05 11.24 7.10
N PRO A 75 -16.19 11.18 5.76
CA PRO A 75 -16.75 10.00 5.11
C PRO A 75 -15.94 8.74 5.39
N ILE A 76 -16.59 7.57 5.30
CA ILE A 76 -15.95 6.27 5.49
C ILE A 76 -15.95 5.54 4.16
N LEU A 77 -14.76 5.21 3.65
CA LEU A 77 -14.60 4.40 2.45
C LEU A 77 -14.86 2.94 2.78
N ILE A 78 -15.85 2.36 2.12
CA ILE A 78 -16.19 0.94 2.23
C ILE A 78 -15.67 0.25 0.96
N PRO A 79 -14.61 -0.58 1.04
CA PRO A 79 -14.09 -1.31 -0.10
C PRO A 79 -14.99 -2.51 -0.42
N ARG A 80 -14.83 -3.11 -1.60
CA ARG A 80 -15.40 -4.45 -1.84
C ARG A 80 -14.78 -5.45 -0.85
N SER A 81 -15.53 -6.50 -0.53
CA SER A 81 -15.07 -7.51 0.43
C SER A 81 -13.79 -8.19 -0.07
N VAL A 82 -12.72 -8.09 0.73
CA VAL A 82 -11.41 -8.69 0.46
C VAL A 82 -10.99 -9.51 1.65
N GLY A 83 -10.74 -10.81 1.44
CA GLY A 83 -10.30 -11.72 2.48
C GLY A 83 -8.77 -11.88 2.54
N PRO A 84 -8.27 -12.60 3.57
CA PRO A 84 -6.86 -12.95 3.67
C PRO A 84 -6.32 -13.72 2.46
N SER A 85 -7.13 -14.59 1.84
CA SER A 85 -6.74 -15.38 0.66
C SER A 85 -6.38 -14.49 -0.53
N THR A 86 -7.22 -13.49 -0.83
CA THR A 86 -6.97 -12.53 -1.91
C THR A 86 -5.66 -11.76 -1.72
N ILE A 87 -5.39 -11.31 -0.49
CA ILE A 87 -4.13 -10.63 -0.15
C ILE A 87 -2.94 -11.57 -0.38
N MET A 88 -3.03 -12.81 0.08
CA MET A 88 -1.98 -13.81 -0.10
C MET A 88 -1.75 -14.15 -1.58
N GLU A 89 -2.80 -14.27 -2.38
CA GLU A 89 -2.69 -14.51 -3.81
C GLU A 89 -1.93 -13.39 -4.52
N MET A 90 -2.22 -12.13 -4.19
CA MET A 90 -1.50 -10.98 -4.76
C MET A 90 -0.02 -10.99 -4.35
N ILE A 91 0.29 -11.27 -3.08
CA ILE A 91 1.66 -11.43 -2.58
C ILE A 91 2.39 -12.54 -3.34
N TYR A 92 1.76 -13.70 -3.53
CA TYR A 92 2.36 -14.83 -4.24
C TYR A 92 2.57 -14.56 -5.73
N LYS A 93 1.69 -13.78 -6.38
CA LYS A 93 1.91 -13.33 -7.77
C LYS A 93 3.19 -12.52 -7.89
N VAL A 94 3.43 -11.58 -6.96
CA VAL A 94 4.68 -10.79 -6.93
C VAL A 94 5.88 -11.70 -6.71
N LYS A 95 5.79 -12.61 -5.74
CA LYS A 95 6.88 -13.55 -5.43
C LYS A 95 7.25 -14.42 -6.63
N LYS A 96 6.26 -15.09 -7.25
CA LYS A 96 6.46 -15.93 -8.44
C LYS A 96 7.09 -15.13 -9.57
N GLY A 97 6.64 -13.89 -9.75
CA GLY A 97 7.22 -12.96 -10.71
C GLY A 97 8.71 -12.70 -10.47
N ILE A 98 9.12 -12.47 -9.21
CA ILE A 98 10.52 -12.29 -8.82
C ILE A 98 11.36 -13.53 -9.13
N GLU A 99 10.86 -14.73 -8.80
CA GLU A 99 11.56 -16.00 -9.04
C GLU A 99 11.81 -16.23 -10.54
N VAL A 100 10.77 -16.09 -11.37
CA VAL A 100 10.89 -16.22 -12.84
C VAL A 100 11.85 -15.19 -13.42
N GLY A 101 11.87 -13.97 -12.87
CA GLY A 101 12.82 -12.92 -13.28
C GLY A 101 14.28 -13.28 -12.98
N LYS A 102 14.54 -13.91 -11.83
CA LYS A 102 15.89 -14.36 -11.43
C LYS A 102 16.37 -15.51 -12.33
N ASP A 103 15.51 -16.49 -12.63
CA ASP A 103 15.87 -17.62 -13.50
C ASP A 103 16.28 -17.17 -14.91
N ARG A 104 15.54 -16.18 -15.46
CA ARG A 104 15.86 -15.58 -16.76
C ARG A 104 17.21 -14.87 -16.79
N GLU A 105 17.64 -14.28 -15.68
CA GLU A 105 18.96 -13.66 -15.58
C GLU A 105 20.07 -14.68 -15.38
N ALA A 106 19.84 -15.71 -14.56
CA ALA A 106 20.80 -16.80 -14.40
C ALA A 106 21.07 -17.51 -15.74
N SER A 107 20.07 -17.61 -16.61
CA SER A 107 20.20 -18.16 -17.97
C SER A 107 20.87 -17.23 -18.99
N ARG A 108 21.05 -15.94 -18.69
CA ARG A 108 21.67 -14.96 -19.58
C ARG A 108 23.09 -14.67 -19.08
N GLU A 109 24.09 -15.18 -19.80
CA GLU A 109 25.50 -14.90 -19.54
C GLU A 109 25.73 -13.41 -19.21
N SER A 110 26.56 -13.19 -18.18
CA SER A 110 26.86 -11.92 -17.52
C SER A 110 27.05 -10.76 -18.50
N ARG A 111 25.99 -10.01 -18.79
CA ARG A 111 26.09 -8.78 -19.57
C ARG A 111 26.78 -7.68 -18.74
N PRO A 112 27.63 -6.85 -19.36
CA PRO A 112 28.52 -5.95 -18.64
C PRO A 112 27.78 -4.87 -17.85
N ILE A 113 28.39 -4.50 -16.72
CA ILE A 113 27.96 -3.55 -15.68
C ILE A 113 27.52 -2.18 -16.24
N ARG A 114 27.97 -1.80 -17.46
CA ARG A 114 27.60 -0.54 -18.13
C ARG A 114 26.09 -0.38 -18.38
N SER A 115 25.34 -1.48 -18.51
CA SER A 115 23.87 -1.43 -18.73
C SER A 115 23.04 -1.06 -17.49
N TYR A 116 23.54 -1.37 -16.28
CA TYR A 116 22.83 -1.11 -15.03
C TYR A 116 22.76 0.37 -14.65
N ARG A 117 23.77 1.18 -15.04
CA ARG A 117 23.74 2.64 -14.81
C ARG A 117 22.61 3.34 -15.58
N TYR A 118 22.26 2.86 -16.78
CA TYR A 118 21.11 3.37 -17.53
C TYR A 118 19.77 2.88 -16.96
N GLN A 119 19.75 1.71 -16.31
CA GLN A 119 18.58 1.22 -15.59
C GLN A 119 18.31 1.97 -14.27
N ALA A 120 19.33 2.61 -13.68
CA ALA A 120 19.16 3.44 -12.48
C ALA A 120 18.37 4.75 -12.73
N PHE A 121 18.30 5.21 -13.99
CA PHE A 121 17.47 6.34 -14.42
C PHE A 121 16.07 5.91 -14.90
N SER A 122 15.69 4.65 -14.68
CA SER A 122 14.39 4.15 -15.10
C SER A 122 13.25 4.83 -14.32
N LYS A 123 12.24 5.24 -15.08
CA LYS A 123 10.92 5.63 -14.58
C LYS A 123 10.44 4.58 -13.57
N ARG A 124 9.84 5.02 -12.45
CA ARG A 124 9.24 4.09 -11.48
C ARG A 124 8.30 3.13 -12.22
N PRO A 125 8.38 1.82 -11.95
CA PRO A 125 7.56 0.84 -12.66
C PRO A 125 6.08 1.12 -12.37
N SER A 126 5.27 1.09 -13.41
CA SER A 126 3.82 1.29 -13.34
C SER A 126 3.06 -0.03 -13.16
N THR A 127 3.66 -1.14 -13.58
CA THR A 127 3.09 -2.49 -13.46
C THR A 127 4.07 -3.46 -12.81
N LEU A 128 3.56 -4.57 -12.28
CA LEU A 128 4.39 -5.65 -11.76
C LEU A 128 5.36 -6.19 -12.84
N GLU A 129 4.89 -6.31 -14.09
CA GLU A 129 5.70 -6.81 -15.20
C GLU A 129 6.92 -5.92 -15.47
N GLU A 130 6.73 -4.60 -15.50
CA GLU A 130 7.80 -3.62 -15.61
C GLU A 130 8.78 -3.72 -14.42
N ALA A 131 8.24 -3.88 -13.21
CA ALA A 131 9.05 -4.01 -12.00
C ALA A 131 9.92 -5.28 -11.99
N ILE A 132 9.40 -6.40 -12.49
CA ILE A 132 10.14 -7.68 -12.57
C ILE A 132 11.19 -7.64 -13.68
N ALA A 133 10.89 -7.00 -14.80
CA ALA A 133 11.81 -6.87 -15.93
C ALA A 133 13.05 -6.02 -15.58
N ASN A 134 12.93 -5.13 -14.60
CA ASN A 134 14.02 -4.31 -14.09
C ASN A 134 14.71 -4.99 -12.88
N PRO A 135 16.01 -5.30 -12.95
CA PRO A 135 16.73 -5.98 -11.87
C PRO A 135 16.72 -5.21 -10.54
N ILE A 136 16.82 -3.88 -10.59
CA ILE A 136 16.82 -3.00 -9.41
C ILE A 136 15.45 -3.04 -8.74
N SER A 137 14.39 -2.83 -9.50
CA SER A 137 13.02 -2.86 -8.97
C SER A 137 12.67 -4.24 -8.41
N ARG A 138 13.05 -5.30 -9.11
CA ARG A 138 12.87 -6.68 -8.64
C ARG A 138 13.65 -6.96 -7.36
N GLY A 139 14.87 -6.43 -7.23
CA GLY A 139 15.66 -6.48 -6.00
C GLY A 139 14.95 -5.83 -4.82
N ILE A 140 14.43 -4.61 -5.02
CA ILE A 140 13.65 -3.88 -3.99
C ILE A 140 12.40 -4.68 -3.58
N LEU A 141 11.66 -5.25 -4.53
CA LEU A 141 10.50 -6.09 -4.21
C LEU A 141 10.90 -7.35 -3.44
N SER A 142 12.03 -7.97 -3.79
CA SER A 142 12.58 -9.12 -3.05
C SER A 142 12.92 -8.74 -1.61
N GLU A 143 13.51 -7.56 -1.37
CA GLU A 143 13.81 -7.05 -0.03
C GLU A 143 12.54 -6.76 0.77
N ILE A 144 11.53 -6.13 0.14
CA ILE A 144 10.24 -5.86 0.78
C ILE A 144 9.60 -7.19 1.23
N LEU A 145 9.47 -8.18 0.36
CA LEU A 145 8.92 -9.50 0.73
C LEU A 145 9.74 -10.20 1.82
N SER A 146 11.06 -10.11 1.75
CA SER A 146 11.96 -10.68 2.77
C SER A 146 11.78 -10.01 4.13
N SER A 147 11.58 -8.68 4.16
CA SER A 147 11.29 -7.92 5.38
C SER A 147 9.95 -8.27 6.02
N MET A 148 9.05 -8.92 5.26
CA MET A 148 7.78 -9.46 5.72
C MET A 148 7.86 -10.96 6.06
N CYS A 149 9.08 -11.52 6.05
CA CYS A 149 9.35 -12.95 6.23
C CYS A 149 8.57 -13.84 5.24
N ILE A 150 8.27 -13.32 4.04
CA ILE A 150 7.65 -14.06 2.95
C ILE A 150 8.76 -14.66 2.08
N SER A 151 9.60 -15.49 2.71
CA SER A 151 10.71 -16.18 2.04
C SER A 151 10.28 -17.50 1.40
N ASN A 152 9.32 -18.20 2.01
CA ASN A 152 8.82 -19.51 1.54
C ASN A 152 7.37 -19.43 1.06
N ASN A 153 6.95 -20.34 0.16
CA ASN A 153 5.58 -20.42 -0.39
C ASN A 153 4.53 -20.91 0.64
N LYS A 154 4.87 -20.82 1.93
CA LYS A 154 4.06 -21.32 3.04
C LYS A 154 3.57 -20.21 3.97
N ALA A 155 4.00 -18.97 3.78
CA ALA A 155 3.57 -17.85 4.63
C ALA A 155 2.03 -17.72 4.56
N ARG A 156 1.36 -17.63 5.70
CA ARG A 156 -0.09 -17.48 5.82
C ARG A 156 -0.42 -16.32 6.73
N ILE A 157 -1.54 -15.66 6.46
CA ILE A 157 -2.09 -14.67 7.39
C ILE A 157 -2.76 -15.42 8.54
N ILE A 158 -2.27 -15.21 9.77
CA ILE A 158 -2.81 -15.82 10.99
C ILE A 158 -3.78 -14.89 11.73
N SER A 159 -3.70 -13.59 11.46
CA SER A 159 -4.64 -12.61 12.00
C SER A 159 -4.98 -11.58 10.94
N TYR A 160 -6.25 -11.20 10.87
CA TYR A 160 -6.76 -10.22 9.93
C TYR A 160 -7.74 -9.31 10.67
N ASN A 161 -7.36 -8.05 10.88
CA ASN A 161 -8.11 -7.10 11.69
C ASN A 161 -8.41 -5.83 10.88
N PRO A 162 -9.60 -5.72 10.26
CA PRO A 162 -10.01 -4.52 9.52
C PRO A 162 -10.07 -3.28 10.40
N ILE A 163 -9.45 -2.20 9.96
CA ILE A 163 -9.43 -0.92 10.64
C ILE A 163 -9.55 0.22 9.63
N HIS A 164 -9.99 1.39 10.08
CA HIS A 164 -9.91 2.60 9.27
C HIS A 164 -8.88 3.55 9.86
N ILE A 165 -8.08 4.16 9.00
CA ILE A 165 -7.12 5.20 9.37
C ILE A 165 -7.54 6.49 8.68
N LEU A 166 -7.56 7.59 9.42
CA LEU A 166 -7.90 8.89 8.84
C LEU A 166 -6.83 9.29 7.82
N ALA A 167 -7.24 9.53 6.59
CA ALA A 167 -6.41 10.03 5.51
C ALA A 167 -6.80 11.46 5.16
N GLY A 168 -5.82 12.24 4.70
CA GLY A 168 -6.01 13.58 4.13
C GLY A 168 -5.49 13.62 2.72
N ILE A 169 -6.36 13.98 1.79
CA ILE A 169 -6.11 14.01 0.35
C ILE A 169 -6.20 15.46 -0.12
N SER A 170 -5.25 15.92 -0.93
CA SER A 170 -5.33 17.25 -1.53
C SER A 170 -6.46 17.30 -2.57
N ARG A 171 -7.06 18.48 -2.78
CA ARG A 171 -8.17 18.65 -3.73
C ARG A 171 -7.80 18.31 -5.18
N ASP A 172 -6.53 18.47 -5.54
CA ASP A 172 -5.98 18.12 -6.85
C ASP A 172 -5.52 16.65 -6.94
N MET A 173 -5.77 15.83 -5.90
CA MET A 173 -5.43 14.42 -5.81
C MET A 173 -3.93 14.12 -5.99
N LYS A 174 -3.06 15.06 -5.58
CA LYS A 174 -1.60 14.89 -5.68
C LYS A 174 -0.92 14.57 -4.36
N GLU A 175 -1.59 14.76 -3.24
CA GLU A 175 -1.03 14.47 -1.92
C GLU A 175 -1.91 13.48 -1.16
N PHE A 176 -1.26 12.49 -0.55
CA PHE A 176 -1.92 11.50 0.32
C PHE A 176 -1.20 11.43 1.66
N ASN A 177 -1.92 11.75 2.74
CA ASN A 177 -1.38 11.75 4.09
C ASN A 177 -2.19 10.83 5.00
N LEU A 178 -1.53 9.94 5.73
CA LEU A 178 -2.13 9.16 6.82
C LEU A 178 -1.92 9.90 8.15
N PHE A 179 -2.98 10.01 8.94
CA PHE A 179 -2.96 10.59 10.28
C PHE A 179 -2.99 9.48 11.33
N THR A 180 -1.81 9.12 11.82
CA THR A 180 -1.58 8.15 12.90
C THR A 180 -1.18 8.91 14.17
N ASP A 181 -0.28 8.34 14.97
CA ASP A 181 0.59 9.06 15.94
C ASP A 181 1.24 10.33 15.37
N LYS A 182 1.62 10.29 14.09
CA LYS A 182 2.19 11.39 13.31
C LYS A 182 1.52 11.49 11.94
N LYS A 183 1.83 12.56 11.20
CA LYS A 183 1.43 12.65 9.79
C LYS A 183 2.46 11.93 8.94
N ILE A 184 2.00 11.04 8.07
CA ILE A 184 2.84 10.30 7.14
C ILE A 184 2.35 10.56 5.73
N ARG A 185 3.15 11.27 4.93
CA ARG A 185 2.90 11.41 3.50
C ARG A 185 3.28 10.10 2.80
N SER A 186 2.37 9.51 2.04
CA SER A 186 2.64 8.25 1.34
C SER A 186 2.75 8.47 -0.17
N ILE A 187 3.99 8.55 -0.64
CA ILE A 187 4.30 8.71 -2.06
C ILE A 187 3.77 7.53 -2.90
N ASN A 188 3.71 6.32 -2.32
CA ASN A 188 3.18 5.17 -3.04
C ASN A 188 1.66 5.28 -3.28
N HIS A 189 0.90 5.85 -2.33
CA HIS A 189 -0.51 6.13 -2.58
C HIS A 189 -0.69 7.25 -3.62
N GLU A 190 0.15 8.28 -3.58
CA GLU A 190 0.12 9.37 -4.58
C GLU A 190 0.36 8.86 -6.00
N ILE A 191 1.27 7.89 -6.18
CA ILE A 191 1.67 7.40 -7.50
C ILE A 191 0.80 6.26 -8.02
N TYR A 192 0.37 5.35 -7.15
CA TYR A 192 -0.27 4.10 -7.56
C TYR A 192 -1.77 4.04 -7.24
N VAL A 193 -2.24 4.86 -6.31
CA VAL A 193 -3.62 4.80 -5.79
C VAL A 193 -4.42 5.99 -6.29
N LEU A 194 -3.91 7.21 -6.13
CA LEU A 194 -4.61 8.43 -6.59
C LEU A 194 -4.62 8.60 -8.11
N THR A 195 -3.72 7.92 -8.83
CA THR A 195 -3.68 7.89 -10.30
C THR A 195 -4.56 6.79 -10.89
N ASN A 196 -5.06 5.86 -10.08
CA ASN A 196 -5.96 4.83 -10.54
C ASN A 196 -7.36 5.44 -10.76
N GLU A 197 -7.84 5.45 -12.00
CA GLU A 197 -9.09 6.14 -12.37
C GLU A 197 -10.31 5.58 -11.61
N HIS A 198 -10.34 4.29 -11.25
CA HIS A 198 -11.44 3.73 -10.48
C HIS A 198 -11.46 4.29 -9.05
N ILE A 199 -10.31 4.24 -8.36
CA ILE A 199 -10.18 4.77 -7.00
C ILE A 199 -10.39 6.28 -6.98
N LYS A 200 -9.82 7.00 -7.94
CA LYS A 200 -10.02 8.44 -8.09
C LYS A 200 -11.50 8.80 -8.25
N GLY A 201 -12.21 8.10 -9.13
CA GLY A 201 -13.66 8.28 -9.31
C GLY A 201 -14.46 8.00 -8.03
N LEU A 202 -14.05 6.99 -7.24
CA LEU A 202 -14.64 6.73 -5.92
C LEU A 202 -14.40 7.91 -4.97
N ILE A 203 -13.17 8.39 -4.82
CA ILE A 203 -12.86 9.50 -3.90
C ILE A 203 -13.59 10.78 -4.34
N GLU A 204 -13.61 11.10 -5.63
CA GLU A 204 -14.32 12.27 -6.16
C GLU A 204 -15.82 12.23 -5.84
N LYS A 205 -16.45 11.04 -5.90
CA LYS A 205 -17.84 10.87 -5.48
C LYS A 205 -18.04 11.24 -4.01
N TYR A 206 -17.15 10.79 -3.11
CA TYR A 206 -17.22 11.15 -1.70
C TYR A 206 -16.95 12.64 -1.46
N ILE A 207 -16.03 13.26 -2.21
CA ILE A 207 -15.79 14.70 -2.13
C ILE A 207 -17.06 15.48 -2.48
N ARG A 208 -17.73 15.13 -3.58
CA ARG A 208 -18.96 15.81 -4.02
C ARG A 208 -20.11 15.67 -3.03
N LEU A 209 -20.20 14.55 -2.31
CA LEU A 209 -21.22 14.30 -1.30
C LEU A 209 -20.96 15.03 0.04
N SER A 210 -19.75 15.57 0.22
CA SER A 210 -19.32 16.22 1.47
C SER A 210 -19.30 17.76 1.38
N VAL A 211 -19.73 18.32 0.24
CA VAL A 211 -19.87 19.76 -0.03
C VAL A 211 -21.36 20.07 -0.09
#